data_AF-A0A4S5BDS8-F1
#
_entry.id   AF-A0A4S5BDS8-F1
#
_cell.length_a   1.000
_cell.length_b   1.000
_cell.length_c   1.000
_cell.angle_alpha   90.00
_cell.angle_beta   90.00
_cell.angle_gamma   90.00
#
_symmetry.space_group_name_H-M   'P 1'
#
loop_
_entity.id
_entity.type
_entity.pdbx_description
1 polymer ?
#
loop_
_entity_poly.entity_id
_entity_poly.type
_entity_poly.pdbx_seq_one_letter_code
_entity_poly.pdbx_strand_id
1 'polypeptide(L)'
;MLNVIVCNIWRTIFFIGAKMLKSTRSIVGGAILVSLSLVSTAASAIDLALIESSVPDPAEQILTRLIGNGSGIVVVPGSASFIGRAEPGNLAQSAFYSNFNLSDSTGLGPNVSIGDGVLLTTGVANFPLTNTVNDWSAQGLNIPFPPTGGNSLLSGLSGGSTYNQNVISFDFVFSNSTSRSLQMNFVFGSEEFPTQSITDIFGFFVDGVNHAYFPNGDLIGNNASSNFVDNPLGSGNYKIEYNGFTKNMLLTAPVDPSLSVHTAVIAIANTNDSFYDSGVFISNIRASNKTDGGIGGPDSNSIAPVPVGSFGTIILTFFALSLSYFFIRRKRFL
;
A
#
# COMPACT_ATOMS: atom_id res chain seq x y z
N MET A 1 -16.63 -9.71 -48.31
CA MET A 1 -16.13 -10.91 -47.61
C MET A 1 -15.83 -10.53 -46.17
N LEU A 2 -16.30 -11.34 -45.22
CA LEU A 2 -16.10 -11.26 -43.77
C LEU A 2 -16.75 -10.08 -43.03
N ASN A 3 -18.08 -10.15 -42.91
CA ASN A 3 -18.74 -9.96 -41.62
C ASN A 3 -19.08 -11.37 -41.10
N VAL A 4 -19.25 -11.55 -39.78
CA VAL A 4 -19.51 -12.81 -39.03
C VAL A 4 -18.29 -13.34 -38.27
N ILE A 5 -17.93 -12.66 -37.17
CA ILE A 5 -17.41 -13.29 -35.94
C ILE A 5 -18.14 -12.63 -34.75
N VAL A 6 -19.47 -12.69 -34.75
CA VAL A 6 -20.30 -12.47 -33.55
C VAL A 6 -21.49 -13.42 -33.65
N CYS A 7 -21.23 -14.73 -33.59
CA CYS A 7 -22.30 -15.72 -33.41
C CYS A 7 -21.72 -17.08 -33.05
N ASN A 8 -21.18 -17.27 -31.84
CA ASN A 8 -20.79 -18.62 -31.39
C ASN A 8 -20.88 -18.91 -29.89
N ILE A 9 -21.61 -18.12 -29.10
CA ILE A 9 -21.87 -18.43 -27.68
C ILE A 9 -23.37 -18.67 -27.39
N TRP A 10 -24.25 -18.60 -28.39
CA TRP A 10 -25.70 -18.77 -28.21
C TRP A 10 -26.26 -20.14 -28.62
N ARG A 11 -25.43 -21.13 -28.98
CA ARG A 11 -25.91 -22.44 -29.48
C ARG A 11 -25.78 -23.64 -28.54
N THR A 12 -25.29 -23.46 -27.32
CA THR A 12 -25.19 -24.57 -26.35
C THR A 12 -26.33 -24.56 -25.29
N ILE A 13 -27.19 -23.53 -25.28
CA ILE A 13 -28.29 -23.43 -24.29
C ILE A 13 -29.66 -23.87 -24.85
N PHE A 14 -29.78 -24.16 -26.15
CA PHE A 14 -31.05 -24.57 -26.77
C PHE A 14 -30.99 -25.98 -27.38
N PHE A 15 -30.71 -27.00 -26.56
CA PHE A 15 -30.86 -28.40 -27.00
C PHE A 15 -31.24 -29.39 -25.88
N ILE A 16 -32.14 -29.00 -24.97
CA ILE A 16 -32.93 -29.97 -24.17
C ILE A 16 -34.36 -29.44 -24.06
N GLY A 17 -35.13 -29.56 -25.13
CA GLY A 17 -36.49 -29.00 -25.15
C GLY A 17 -37.30 -29.36 -26.37
N ALA A 18 -37.16 -30.57 -26.93
CA ALA A 18 -38.04 -31.05 -27.97
C ALA A 18 -37.94 -32.57 -28.15
N LYS A 19 -38.38 -33.34 -27.15
CA LYS A 19 -38.85 -34.71 -27.40
C LYS A 19 -39.80 -35.12 -26.29
N MET A 20 -40.92 -35.73 -26.68
CA MET A 20 -42.02 -36.21 -25.83
C MET A 20 -43.09 -35.17 -25.49
N LEU A 21 -43.91 -34.83 -26.49
CA LEU A 21 -45.32 -34.55 -26.26
C LEU A 21 -46.10 -35.81 -26.65
N LYS A 22 -46.50 -36.62 -25.67
CA LYS A 22 -47.71 -37.46 -25.74
C LYS A 22 -48.05 -38.02 -24.35
N SER A 23 -49.28 -37.71 -23.93
CA SER A 23 -50.06 -38.34 -22.86
C SER A 23 -49.87 -37.84 -21.42
N THR A 24 -50.84 -36.98 -21.03
CA THR A 24 -51.58 -36.95 -19.75
C THR A 24 -50.87 -36.70 -18.40
N ARG A 25 -51.28 -35.56 -17.82
CA ARG A 25 -51.61 -35.28 -16.40
C ARG A 25 -50.47 -35.02 -15.39
N SER A 26 -50.37 -33.73 -15.08
CA SER A 26 -50.20 -33.14 -13.74
C SER A 26 -48.95 -33.51 -12.94
N ILE A 27 -47.89 -32.71 -13.08
CA ILE A 27 -47.01 -32.35 -11.95
C ILE A 27 -46.67 -30.85 -12.07
N VAL A 28 -47.14 -30.09 -11.08
CA VAL A 28 -46.74 -28.71 -10.83
C VAL A 28 -45.30 -28.75 -10.33
N GLY A 29 -44.37 -28.18 -11.08
CA GLY A 29 -42.97 -28.02 -10.69
C GLY A 29 -42.49 -26.65 -11.13
N GLY A 30 -42.70 -25.64 -10.28
CA GLY A 30 -42.14 -24.31 -10.50
C GLY A 30 -40.62 -24.37 -10.36
N ALA A 31 -39.91 -24.28 -11.47
CA ALA A 31 -38.47 -24.06 -11.46
C ALA A 31 -38.22 -22.56 -11.27
N ILE A 32 -37.91 -22.15 -10.04
CA ILE A 32 -37.35 -20.84 -9.75
C ILE A 32 -35.88 -20.89 -10.21
N LEU A 33 -35.59 -20.27 -11.34
CA LEU A 33 -34.22 -19.99 -11.78
C LEU A 33 -33.70 -18.79 -10.98
N VAL A 34 -32.93 -19.04 -9.92
CA VAL A 34 -32.12 -18.00 -9.28
C VAL A 34 -30.85 -17.85 -10.11
N SER A 35 -30.81 -16.84 -10.97
CA SER A 35 -29.57 -16.41 -11.62
C SER A 35 -28.73 -15.65 -10.58
N LEU A 36 -27.74 -16.34 -10.00
CA LEU A 36 -26.75 -15.72 -9.13
C LEU A 36 -25.75 -14.95 -10.00
N SER A 37 -25.99 -13.65 -10.20
CA SER A 37 -25.02 -12.76 -10.84
C SER A 37 -23.88 -12.47 -9.86
N LEU A 38 -22.77 -13.20 -9.98
CA LEU A 38 -21.50 -12.84 -9.34
C LEU A 38 -20.99 -11.55 -10.01
N VAL A 39 -21.29 -10.41 -9.40
CA VAL A 39 -20.58 -9.16 -9.71
C VAL A 39 -19.22 -9.27 -9.05
N SER A 40 -18.19 -9.64 -9.82
CA SER A 40 -16.81 -9.54 -9.35
C SER A 40 -16.44 -8.05 -9.33
N THR A 41 -16.45 -7.43 -8.16
CA THR A 41 -15.75 -6.15 -7.99
C THR A 41 -14.26 -6.44 -8.12
N ALA A 42 -13.59 -5.83 -9.09
CA ALA A 42 -12.13 -5.92 -9.16
C ALA A 42 -11.56 -5.43 -7.83
N ALA A 43 -10.72 -6.23 -7.17
CA ALA A 43 -10.08 -5.81 -5.93
C ALA A 43 -9.30 -4.50 -6.15
N SER A 44 -9.34 -3.61 -5.15
CA SER A 44 -8.49 -2.43 -5.11
C SER A 44 -7.03 -2.86 -5.07
N ALA A 45 -6.14 -2.13 -5.75
CA ALA A 45 -4.70 -2.38 -5.67
C ALA A 45 -4.06 -1.80 -4.41
N ILE A 46 -4.75 -0.89 -3.73
CA ILE A 46 -4.33 -0.25 -2.48
C ILE A 46 -5.60 0.07 -1.70
N ASP A 47 -5.67 -0.34 -0.44
CA ASP A 47 -6.72 0.11 0.47
C ASP A 47 -6.17 1.23 1.33
N LEU A 48 -6.80 2.42 1.29
CA LEU A 48 -6.37 3.61 2.02
C LEU A 48 -7.34 3.92 3.17
N ALA A 49 -6.78 4.10 4.37
CA ALA A 49 -7.50 4.57 5.55
C ALA A 49 -6.84 5.86 6.05
N LEU A 50 -7.51 6.99 5.83
CA LEU A 50 -6.97 8.32 6.13
C LEU A 50 -6.69 8.49 7.63
N ILE A 51 -5.61 9.21 7.95
CA ILE A 51 -5.23 9.53 9.32
C ILE A 51 -5.89 10.87 9.69
N GLU A 52 -7.15 10.80 10.13
CA GLU A 52 -8.02 11.93 10.43
C GLU A 52 -8.46 11.96 11.91
N SER A 53 -7.52 12.13 12.85
CA SER A 53 -7.86 12.34 14.26
C SER A 53 -6.63 12.73 15.07
N SER A 54 -6.80 13.57 16.09
CA SER A 54 -5.78 13.78 17.13
C SER A 54 -5.82 12.74 18.25
N VAL A 55 -6.79 11.82 18.24
CA VAL A 55 -6.97 10.78 19.25
C VAL A 55 -7.31 9.42 18.62
N PRO A 56 -6.49 8.37 18.81
CA PRO A 56 -5.14 8.41 19.37
C PRO A 56 -4.18 9.34 18.58
N ASP A 57 -3.06 9.77 19.17
CA ASP A 57 -2.08 10.63 18.51
C ASP A 57 -1.61 10.01 17.18
N PRO A 58 -1.72 10.72 16.03
CA PRO A 58 -1.22 10.28 14.73
C PRO A 58 0.20 9.72 14.77
N ALA A 59 1.10 10.34 15.55
CA ALA A 59 2.49 9.89 15.63
C ALA A 59 2.57 8.45 16.16
N GLU A 60 1.89 8.16 17.27
CA GLU A 60 1.86 6.83 17.88
C GLU A 60 1.17 5.79 16.96
N GLN A 61 0.10 6.18 16.26
CA GLN A 61 -0.56 5.27 15.32
C GLN A 61 0.34 4.93 14.13
N ILE A 62 1.05 5.92 13.59
CA ILE A 62 2.03 5.74 12.50
C ILE A 62 3.15 4.80 12.95
N LEU A 63 3.74 5.02 14.12
CA LEU A 63 4.82 4.17 14.61
C LEU A 63 4.36 2.74 14.90
N THR A 64 3.16 2.57 15.46
CA THR A 64 2.55 1.25 15.66
C THR A 64 2.40 0.49 14.35
N ARG A 65 2.07 1.19 13.25
CA ARG A 65 1.98 0.58 11.92
C ARG A 65 3.34 0.25 11.32
N LEU A 66 4.32 1.14 11.46
CA LEU A 66 5.62 1.01 10.77
C LEU A 66 6.61 0.09 11.50
N ILE A 67 6.52 0.02 12.83
CA ILE A 67 7.44 -0.71 13.71
C ILE A 67 6.70 -1.91 14.29
N GLY A 68 6.74 -3.02 13.56
CA GLY A 68 6.08 -4.26 13.96
C GLY A 68 6.76 -4.95 15.16
N ASN A 69 6.04 -5.91 15.75
CA ASN A 69 6.62 -6.81 16.75
C ASN A 69 7.86 -7.51 16.19
N GLY A 70 8.96 -7.51 16.95
CA GLY A 70 10.21 -8.10 16.50
C GLY A 70 11.01 -7.25 15.51
N SER A 71 10.64 -5.97 15.32
CA SER A 71 11.44 -5.00 14.53
C SER A 71 12.87 -4.85 15.02
N GLY A 72 13.17 -5.20 16.27
CA GLY A 72 14.47 -4.95 16.89
C GLY A 72 14.66 -3.50 17.35
N ILE A 73 13.60 -2.70 17.31
CA ILE A 73 13.58 -1.28 17.66
C ILE A 73 12.67 -1.11 18.88
N VAL A 74 13.12 -0.30 19.84
CA VAL A 74 12.29 0.19 20.95
C VAL A 74 12.22 1.70 20.83
N VAL A 75 11.02 2.23 20.55
CA VAL A 75 10.77 3.68 20.51
C VAL A 75 10.85 4.23 21.93
N VAL A 76 11.56 5.36 22.09
CA VAL A 76 11.62 6.07 23.36
C VAL A 76 10.25 6.69 23.65
N PRO A 77 9.60 6.37 24.79
CA PRO A 77 8.25 6.86 25.07
C PRO A 77 8.14 8.38 25.01
N GLY A 78 7.14 8.89 24.28
CA GLY A 78 6.89 10.33 24.13
C GLY A 78 7.85 11.07 23.20
N SER A 79 8.75 10.38 22.50
CA SER A 79 9.63 10.99 21.49
C SER A 79 8.99 11.13 20.12
N ALA A 80 7.88 10.43 19.88
CA ALA A 80 7.17 10.44 18.62
C ALA A 80 6.60 11.83 18.32
N SER A 81 6.80 12.33 17.10
CA SER A 81 6.23 13.59 16.65
C SER A 81 5.79 13.47 15.20
N PHE A 82 4.61 14.01 14.90
CA PHE A 82 4.03 14.03 13.57
C PHE A 82 3.72 15.47 13.16
N ILE A 83 4.17 15.86 11.97
CA ILE A 83 3.78 17.09 11.29
C ILE A 83 3.07 16.69 10.01
N GLY A 84 1.77 16.92 9.95
CA GLY A 84 0.95 16.62 8.77
C GLY A 84 -0.46 17.10 9.02
N ARG A 85 -1.21 17.41 7.97
CA ARG A 85 -2.64 17.67 8.09
C ARG A 85 -3.35 16.36 8.44
N ALA A 86 -4.03 16.32 9.59
CA ALA A 86 -4.84 15.19 10.08
C ALA A 86 -6.29 15.63 10.40
N GLU A 87 -6.75 16.70 9.76
CA GLU A 87 -8.11 17.23 9.93
C GLU A 87 -9.12 16.34 9.22
N PRO A 88 -10.31 16.10 9.81
CA PRO A 88 -11.39 15.39 9.13
C PRO A 88 -11.84 16.08 7.84
N GLY A 89 -12.35 15.29 6.90
CA GLY A 89 -12.99 15.82 5.69
C GLY A 89 -12.30 15.44 4.38
N ASN A 90 -11.59 14.32 4.37
CA ASN A 90 -10.81 13.81 3.24
C ASN A 90 -9.64 14.71 2.85
N LEU A 91 -9.12 15.49 3.80
CA LEU A 91 -8.02 16.43 3.59
C LEU A 91 -6.69 15.92 4.16
N ALA A 92 -6.67 14.76 4.80
CA ALA A 92 -5.47 14.24 5.44
C ALA A 92 -4.30 14.12 4.45
N GLN A 93 -3.11 14.52 4.89
CA GLN A 93 -1.86 14.34 4.15
C GLN A 93 -1.32 12.90 4.22
N SER A 94 -1.89 12.08 5.10
CA SER A 94 -1.39 10.73 5.40
C SER A 94 -2.52 9.70 5.48
N ALA A 95 -2.19 8.46 5.16
CA ALA A 95 -3.09 7.31 5.28
C ALA A 95 -2.34 6.07 5.75
N PHE A 96 -3.02 5.19 6.47
CA PHE A 96 -2.63 3.79 6.50
C PHE A 96 -2.98 3.14 5.18
N TYR A 97 -2.10 2.30 4.66
CA TYR A 97 -2.40 1.50 3.49
C TYR A 97 -2.25 0.01 3.76
N SER A 98 -3.01 -0.77 3.03
CA SER A 98 -2.86 -2.23 2.96
C SER A 98 -3.07 -2.74 1.54
N ASN A 99 -2.68 -4.00 1.30
CA ASN A 99 -2.84 -4.68 0.02
C ASN A 99 -2.13 -4.00 -1.17
N PHE A 100 -1.07 -3.21 -0.93
CA PHE A 100 -0.35 -2.51 -2.00
C PHE A 100 0.21 -3.52 -3.02
N ASN A 101 -0.41 -3.57 -4.18
CA ASN A 101 -0.01 -4.41 -5.29
C ASN A 101 -0.37 -3.75 -6.62
N LEU A 102 0.60 -3.06 -7.19
CA LEU A 102 0.52 -2.47 -8.52
C LEU A 102 0.95 -3.53 -9.54
N SER A 103 -0.01 -4.07 -10.28
CA SER A 103 0.24 -4.98 -11.39
C SER A 103 -0.05 -4.28 -12.70
N ASP A 104 0.86 -4.39 -13.66
CA ASP A 104 0.67 -3.82 -14.99
C ASP A 104 -0.45 -4.57 -15.74
N SER A 105 -1.47 -3.85 -16.17
CA SER A 105 -2.61 -4.45 -16.88
C SER A 105 -2.23 -5.02 -18.26
N THR A 106 -1.12 -4.59 -18.85
CA THR A 106 -0.62 -5.13 -20.13
C THR A 106 0.29 -6.36 -19.97
N GLY A 107 0.82 -6.60 -18.76
CA GLY A 107 1.78 -7.66 -18.46
C GLY A 107 3.19 -7.42 -19.00
N LEU A 108 3.49 -6.22 -19.50
CA LEU A 108 4.80 -5.83 -20.02
C LEU A 108 5.64 -5.07 -18.99
N GLY A 109 4.98 -4.37 -18.06
CA GLY A 109 5.59 -3.64 -16.97
C GLY A 109 5.85 -4.49 -15.72
N PRO A 110 6.68 -4.00 -14.79
CA PRO A 110 6.95 -4.70 -13.53
C PRO A 110 5.73 -4.69 -12.59
N ASN A 111 5.52 -5.79 -11.88
CA ASN A 111 4.64 -5.79 -10.70
C ASN A 111 5.40 -5.22 -9.51
N VAL A 112 4.78 -4.29 -8.77
CA VAL A 112 5.33 -3.66 -7.57
C VAL A 112 4.42 -3.93 -6.39
N SER A 113 4.95 -4.59 -5.37
CA SER A 113 4.28 -4.83 -4.10
C SER A 113 5.17 -4.42 -2.93
N ILE A 114 4.52 -3.95 -1.87
CA ILE A 114 5.14 -3.56 -0.61
C ILE A 114 4.19 -3.97 0.53
N GLY A 115 4.73 -4.28 1.70
CA GLY A 115 3.91 -4.66 2.85
C GLY A 115 3.04 -3.49 3.34
N ASP A 116 2.02 -3.79 4.15
CA ASP A 116 1.17 -2.78 4.78
C ASP A 116 1.99 -1.70 5.50
N GLY A 117 1.48 -0.48 5.52
CA GLY A 117 2.30 0.64 5.94
C GLY A 117 1.59 1.98 6.06
N VAL A 118 2.38 3.04 5.95
CA VAL A 118 1.93 4.43 6.02
C VAL A 118 2.31 5.15 4.74
N LEU A 119 1.34 5.88 4.18
CA LEU A 119 1.52 6.82 3.09
C LEU A 119 1.69 8.22 3.68
N LEU A 120 2.74 8.91 3.27
CA LEU A 120 2.93 10.35 3.50
C LEU A 120 2.89 11.06 2.15
N THR A 121 2.10 12.12 2.02
CA THR A 121 2.01 12.94 0.80
C THR A 121 2.30 14.42 1.08
N THR A 122 2.72 15.15 0.05
CA THR A 122 2.79 16.61 0.06
C THR A 122 1.39 17.25 -0.03
N GLY A 123 0.44 16.56 -0.67
CA GLY A 123 -0.93 17.03 -0.92
C GLY A 123 -1.99 16.39 -0.02
N VAL A 124 -2.86 15.56 -0.62
CA VAL A 124 -3.86 14.78 0.12
C VAL A 124 -3.72 13.29 -0.19
N ALA A 125 -3.85 12.46 0.85
CA ALA A 125 -3.75 11.01 0.73
C ALA A 125 -5.00 10.36 0.12
N ASN A 126 -6.11 11.10 0.00
CA ASN A 126 -7.34 10.63 -0.64
C ASN A 126 -7.31 10.87 -2.16
N PHE A 127 -6.34 10.26 -2.85
CA PHE A 127 -6.25 10.34 -4.32
C PHE A 127 -6.96 9.16 -5.01
N PRO A 128 -7.32 9.31 -6.30
CA PRO A 128 -7.89 8.22 -7.08
C PRO A 128 -6.90 7.06 -7.30
N LEU A 129 -7.39 5.82 -7.32
CA LEU A 129 -6.55 4.63 -7.49
C LEU A 129 -6.40 4.23 -8.96
N THR A 130 -6.32 5.21 -9.84
CA THR A 130 -6.06 5.11 -11.27
C THR A 130 -5.65 6.51 -11.73
N ASN A 131 -4.57 6.68 -12.50
CA ASN A 131 -4.18 7.99 -13.00
C ASN A 131 -5.32 8.62 -13.81
N THR A 132 -5.94 9.66 -13.24
CA THR A 132 -7.14 10.31 -13.80
C THR A 132 -6.84 11.61 -14.51
N VAL A 133 -5.80 12.32 -14.08
CA VAL A 133 -5.31 13.56 -14.69
C VAL A 133 -3.80 13.63 -14.56
N ASN A 134 -3.14 14.23 -15.55
CA ASN A 134 -1.77 14.69 -15.31
C ASN A 134 -1.84 15.84 -14.31
N ASP A 135 -0.79 16.00 -13.51
CA ASP A 135 -0.65 17.10 -12.58
C ASP A 135 -1.70 17.05 -11.47
N TRP A 136 -2.09 15.84 -11.07
CA TRP A 136 -3.05 15.69 -9.99
C TRP A 136 -2.50 16.36 -8.73
N SER A 137 -3.30 17.23 -8.13
CA SER A 137 -2.91 17.85 -6.87
C SER A 137 -4.08 18.32 -6.06
N ALA A 138 -3.83 18.51 -4.77
CA ALA A 138 -4.75 19.18 -3.88
C ALA A 138 -5.22 20.51 -4.48
N GLN A 139 -4.28 21.30 -5.03
CA GLN A 139 -4.63 22.57 -5.64
C GLN A 139 -5.46 22.45 -6.91
N GLY A 140 -5.12 21.51 -7.80
CA GLY A 140 -5.90 21.24 -9.02
C GLY A 140 -7.37 20.91 -8.72
N LEU A 141 -7.64 20.40 -7.52
CA LEU A 141 -8.97 20.08 -7.01
C LEU A 141 -9.61 21.20 -6.18
N ASN A 142 -9.02 22.40 -6.13
CA ASN A 142 -9.42 23.52 -5.25
C ASN A 142 -9.42 23.15 -3.76
N ILE A 143 -8.56 22.21 -3.36
CA ILE A 143 -8.31 21.87 -1.96
C ILE A 143 -7.24 22.82 -1.41
N PRO A 144 -7.44 23.44 -0.23
CA PRO A 144 -6.43 24.31 0.36
C PRO A 144 -5.12 23.58 0.61
N PHE A 145 -3.98 24.24 0.39
CA PHE A 145 -2.66 23.70 0.72
C PHE A 145 -2.56 23.30 2.20
N PRO A 146 -1.94 22.16 2.53
CA PRO A 146 -1.69 21.78 3.90
C PRO A 146 -0.97 22.87 4.69
N PRO A 147 -1.48 23.30 5.86
CA PRO A 147 -0.89 24.38 6.65
C PRO A 147 0.32 23.88 7.47
N THR A 148 1.18 23.06 6.87
CA THR A 148 2.30 22.39 7.56
C THR A 148 3.65 23.06 7.37
N GLY A 149 3.73 24.06 6.47
CA GLY A 149 4.96 24.81 6.22
C GLY A 149 6.06 23.99 5.54
N GLY A 150 7.29 24.50 5.57
CA GLY A 150 8.47 23.86 5.01
C GLY A 150 9.30 23.08 6.04
N ASN A 151 10.23 22.28 5.53
CA ASN A 151 11.13 21.46 6.34
C ASN A 151 12.60 21.90 6.14
N SER A 152 13.30 22.24 7.22
CA SER A 152 14.68 22.75 7.14
C SER A 152 15.70 21.69 6.72
N LEU A 153 15.53 20.42 7.13
CA LEU A 153 16.41 19.32 6.71
C LEU A 153 16.29 19.08 5.21
N LEU A 154 15.06 19.04 4.69
CA LEU A 154 14.81 18.88 3.26
C LEU A 154 15.24 20.11 2.45
N SER A 155 15.08 21.32 2.98
CA SER A 155 15.55 22.56 2.32
C SER A 155 17.09 22.60 2.21
N GLY A 156 17.79 22.17 3.27
CA GLY A 156 19.24 22.03 3.23
C GLY A 156 19.70 20.95 2.26
N LEU A 157 18.92 19.89 2.11
CA LEU A 157 19.22 18.77 1.21
C LEU A 157 18.96 19.11 -0.27
N SER A 158 17.84 19.77 -0.58
CA SER A 158 17.47 20.16 -1.96
C SER A 158 18.21 21.41 -2.45
N GLY A 159 18.70 22.26 -1.52
CA GLY A 159 19.21 23.59 -1.83
C GLY A 159 18.11 24.61 -2.18
N GLY A 160 16.83 24.23 -2.02
CA GLY A 160 15.65 25.04 -2.30
C GLY A 160 14.79 25.31 -1.07
N SER A 161 13.77 26.14 -1.23
CA SER A 161 12.72 26.26 -0.21
C SER A 161 11.80 25.05 -0.31
N THR A 162 11.25 24.61 0.82
CA THR A 162 10.28 23.50 0.83
C THR A 162 8.94 23.93 1.39
N TYR A 163 7.88 23.22 1.00
CA TYR A 163 6.49 23.52 1.37
C TYR A 163 5.71 22.22 1.64
N ASN A 164 4.56 22.36 2.31
CA ASN A 164 3.62 21.28 2.60
C ASN A 164 4.27 20.01 3.15
N GLN A 165 5.18 20.17 4.12
CA GLN A 165 5.89 19.04 4.70
C GLN A 165 4.92 18.02 5.33
N ASN A 166 5.32 16.76 5.29
CA ASN A 166 4.70 15.68 6.02
C ASN A 166 5.81 14.81 6.63
N VAL A 167 5.85 14.77 7.97
CA VAL A 167 7.01 14.34 8.74
C VAL A 167 6.58 13.45 9.90
N ILE A 168 7.30 12.34 10.08
CA ILE A 168 7.28 11.54 11.30
C ILE A 168 8.70 11.48 11.86
N SER A 169 8.86 11.76 13.14
CA SER A 169 10.13 11.61 13.85
C SER A 169 9.96 10.88 15.17
N PHE A 170 10.99 10.17 15.59
CA PHE A 170 11.02 9.47 16.86
C PHE A 170 12.44 9.14 17.28
N ASP A 171 12.65 9.03 18.59
CA ASP A 171 13.89 8.51 19.15
C ASP A 171 13.75 7.00 19.41
N PHE A 172 14.85 6.27 19.26
CA PHE A 172 14.85 4.84 19.45
C PHE A 172 16.16 4.31 20.03
N VAL A 173 16.06 3.11 20.58
CA VAL A 173 17.20 2.25 20.91
C VAL A 173 17.00 0.88 20.25
N PHE A 174 18.09 0.17 20.00
CA PHE A 174 18.00 -1.20 19.55
C PHE A 174 17.74 -2.15 20.72
N SER A 175 16.90 -3.16 20.50
CA SER A 175 16.71 -4.23 21.49
C SER A 175 17.88 -5.23 21.53
N ASN A 176 18.75 -5.21 20.52
CA ASN A 176 19.94 -6.06 20.41
C ASN A 176 21.20 -5.21 20.19
N SER A 177 22.27 -5.51 20.92
CA SER A 177 23.57 -4.83 20.85
C SER A 177 24.34 -5.02 19.53
N THR A 178 23.93 -5.99 18.70
CA THR A 178 24.55 -6.21 17.37
C THR A 178 23.94 -5.34 16.27
N SER A 179 22.82 -4.67 16.53
CA SER A 179 22.16 -3.80 15.55
C SER A 179 22.96 -2.51 15.34
N ARG A 180 23.02 -2.06 14.09
CA ARG A 180 23.85 -0.93 13.63
C ARG A 180 23.16 -0.02 12.62
N SER A 181 21.94 -0.35 12.20
CA SER A 181 21.21 0.43 11.20
C SER A 181 19.70 0.19 11.29
N LEU A 182 18.94 1.14 10.76
CA LEU A 182 17.55 0.94 10.37
C LEU A 182 17.47 0.46 8.92
N GLN A 183 16.50 -0.40 8.65
CA GLN A 183 16.06 -0.77 7.31
C GLN A 183 14.60 -0.40 7.12
N MET A 184 14.26 0.07 5.93
CA MET A 184 12.92 0.52 5.57
C MET A 184 12.62 0.17 4.11
N ASN A 185 11.42 -0.34 3.85
CA ASN A 185 10.93 -0.51 2.50
C ASN A 185 10.12 0.73 2.10
N PHE A 186 10.29 1.22 0.87
CA PHE A 186 9.46 2.30 0.37
C PHE A 186 9.17 2.22 -1.14
N VAL A 187 8.08 2.88 -1.54
CA VAL A 187 7.76 3.24 -2.92
C VAL A 187 7.49 4.75 -2.96
N PHE A 188 8.18 5.47 -3.84
CA PHE A 188 7.95 6.90 -4.06
C PHE A 188 7.18 7.09 -5.37
N GLY A 189 6.13 7.90 -5.36
CA GLY A 189 5.34 8.28 -6.54
C GLY A 189 5.22 9.79 -6.66
N SER A 190 5.14 10.29 -7.89
CA SER A 190 5.11 11.73 -8.16
C SER A 190 4.29 12.06 -9.40
N GLU A 191 3.54 13.15 -9.33
CA GLU A 191 2.87 13.79 -10.46
C GLU A 191 3.81 14.62 -11.33
N GLU A 192 4.95 15.04 -10.78
CA GLU A 192 5.95 15.84 -11.49
C GLU A 192 6.73 15.00 -12.53
N PHE A 193 6.67 13.68 -12.40
CA PHE A 193 7.31 12.77 -13.35
C PHE A 193 6.59 12.76 -14.71
N PRO A 194 7.30 12.64 -15.85
CA PRO A 194 8.76 12.64 -16.01
C PRO A 194 9.34 14.02 -16.37
N THR A 195 8.51 15.07 -16.41
CA THR A 195 8.83 16.27 -17.21
C THR A 195 9.21 17.50 -16.40
N GLN A 196 8.91 17.55 -15.11
CA GLN A 196 9.23 18.71 -14.29
C GLN A 196 10.72 18.72 -13.92
N SER A 197 11.34 19.89 -14.02
CA SER A 197 12.76 20.10 -13.67
C SER A 197 12.98 20.43 -12.20
N ILE A 198 11.90 20.71 -11.47
CA ILE A 198 11.86 20.87 -10.03
C ILE A 198 11.06 19.68 -9.52
N THR A 199 11.50 19.08 -8.42
CA THR A 199 10.91 17.85 -7.91
C THR A 199 10.74 17.96 -6.41
N ASP A 200 9.63 17.44 -5.92
CA ASP A 200 9.41 17.10 -4.53
C ASP A 200 10.54 16.20 -4.03
N ILE A 201 10.78 16.31 -2.73
CA ILE A 201 11.92 15.67 -2.09
C ILE A 201 11.47 14.77 -0.95
N PHE A 202 12.03 13.57 -0.95
CA PHE A 202 11.91 12.60 0.14
C PHE A 202 13.26 12.43 0.85
N GLY A 203 13.23 12.43 2.18
CA GLY A 203 14.39 12.23 3.03
C GLY A 203 14.12 11.21 4.13
N PHE A 204 15.15 10.43 4.45
CA PHE A 204 15.16 9.58 5.63
C PHE A 204 16.46 9.80 6.38
N PHE A 205 16.35 10.47 7.52
CA PHE A 205 17.46 10.91 8.33
C PHE A 205 17.59 10.00 9.55
N VAL A 206 18.80 9.53 9.79
CA VAL A 206 19.18 8.86 11.04
C VAL A 206 20.34 9.65 11.64
N ASP A 207 20.18 10.06 12.90
CA ASP A 207 21.17 10.88 13.62
C ASP A 207 21.58 12.15 12.84
N GLY A 208 20.62 12.73 12.11
CA GLY A 208 20.79 13.94 11.30
C GLY A 208 21.37 13.71 9.90
N VAL A 209 21.72 12.48 9.53
CA VAL A 209 22.29 12.14 8.22
C VAL A 209 21.22 11.55 7.30
N ASN A 210 21.02 12.13 6.12
CA ASN A 210 20.13 11.54 5.11
C ASN A 210 20.73 10.26 4.52
N HIS A 211 19.90 9.23 4.36
CA HIS A 211 20.24 7.96 3.70
C HIS A 211 19.35 7.65 2.49
N ALA A 212 18.39 8.51 2.17
CA ALA A 212 17.53 8.39 1.00
C ALA A 212 18.22 8.98 -0.23
N TYR A 213 19.02 8.15 -0.91
CA TYR A 213 19.60 8.42 -2.21
C TYR A 213 19.34 7.25 -3.15
N PHE A 214 19.10 7.53 -4.43
CA PHE A 214 19.13 6.51 -5.45
C PHE A 214 20.53 5.89 -5.55
N PRO A 215 20.67 4.68 -6.11
CA PRO A 215 21.97 4.02 -6.23
C PRO A 215 23.03 4.82 -7.01
N ASN A 216 22.62 5.75 -7.86
CA ASN A 216 23.51 6.65 -8.61
C ASN A 216 23.95 7.89 -7.80
N GLY A 217 23.48 8.05 -6.56
CA GLY A 217 23.78 9.17 -5.67
C GLY A 217 22.79 10.34 -5.75
N ASP A 218 21.80 10.28 -6.65
CA ASP A 218 20.79 11.32 -6.74
C ASP A 218 19.84 11.29 -5.55
N LEU A 219 19.29 12.46 -5.19
CA LEU A 219 18.22 12.56 -4.19
C LEU A 219 16.97 11.81 -4.66
N ILE A 220 16.20 11.28 -3.71
CA ILE A 220 14.89 10.71 -4.03
C ILE A 220 13.93 11.85 -4.39
N GLY A 221 13.71 11.95 -5.70
CA GLY A 221 12.78 12.82 -6.42
C GLY A 221 12.61 12.24 -7.83
N ASN A 222 12.00 12.96 -8.76
CA ASN A 222 11.78 12.42 -10.11
C ASN A 222 13.03 12.48 -11.03
N ASN A 223 14.15 13.03 -10.54
CA ASN A 223 15.38 13.33 -11.32
C ASN A 223 16.07 12.10 -11.92
N ALA A 224 15.82 10.90 -11.38
CA ALA A 224 16.47 9.65 -11.81
C ALA A 224 15.47 8.70 -12.49
N SER A 225 15.09 9.03 -13.73
CA SER A 225 14.03 8.32 -14.47
C SER A 225 14.23 6.80 -14.59
N SER A 226 15.47 6.30 -14.58
CA SER A 226 15.76 4.86 -14.62
C SER A 226 15.26 4.08 -13.39
N ASN A 227 14.95 4.76 -12.30
CA ASN A 227 14.42 4.16 -11.08
C ASN A 227 12.88 4.14 -11.02
N PHE A 228 12.23 4.74 -12.02
CA PHE A 228 10.78 4.89 -12.10
C PHE A 228 10.16 3.89 -13.07
N VAL A 229 8.90 3.60 -12.80
CA VAL A 229 7.95 2.90 -13.65
C VAL A 229 6.96 3.95 -14.13
N ASP A 230 6.84 4.08 -15.44
CA ASP A 230 5.91 5.02 -16.07
C ASP A 230 4.47 4.59 -15.84
N ASN A 231 3.63 5.55 -15.47
CA ASN A 231 2.18 5.40 -15.35
C ASN A 231 1.48 6.63 -15.93
N PRO A 232 1.67 6.95 -17.22
CA PRO A 232 1.12 8.16 -17.80
C PRO A 232 -0.41 8.14 -17.82
N LEU A 233 -1.00 9.33 -17.79
CA LEU A 233 -2.44 9.51 -17.91
C LEU A 233 -3.03 8.71 -19.06
N GLY A 234 -4.16 8.03 -18.78
CA GLY A 234 -4.92 7.29 -19.77
C GLY A 234 -4.33 5.94 -20.14
N SER A 235 -3.18 5.55 -19.58
CA SER A 235 -2.66 4.18 -19.72
C SER A 235 -3.56 3.16 -19.03
N GLY A 236 -4.05 3.49 -17.83
CA GLY A 236 -4.78 2.53 -16.98
C GLY A 236 -3.95 1.30 -16.61
N ASN A 237 -2.62 1.40 -16.74
CA ASN A 237 -1.69 0.29 -16.55
C ASN A 237 -1.57 -0.07 -15.08
N TYR A 238 -1.39 0.94 -14.22
CA TYR A 238 -1.30 0.78 -12.78
C TYR A 238 -2.43 1.52 -12.07
N LYS A 239 -2.90 0.92 -10.99
CA LYS A 239 -4.00 1.43 -10.18
C LYS A 239 -3.49 2.40 -9.10
N ILE A 240 -2.92 3.51 -9.54
CA ILE A 240 -2.43 4.61 -8.71
C ILE A 240 -2.49 5.92 -9.51
N GLU A 241 -2.66 7.06 -8.82
CA GLU A 241 -2.73 8.37 -9.48
C GLU A 241 -1.41 8.77 -10.15
N TYR A 242 -0.29 8.65 -9.42
CA TYR A 242 1.03 9.16 -9.82
C TYR A 242 1.44 8.83 -11.26
N ASN A 243 1.85 9.84 -12.02
CA ASN A 243 2.45 9.72 -13.37
C ASN A 243 3.67 8.80 -13.45
N GLY A 244 4.41 8.66 -12.35
CA GLY A 244 5.46 7.66 -12.21
C GLY A 244 5.70 7.29 -10.76
N PHE A 245 6.19 6.08 -10.54
CA PHE A 245 6.56 5.60 -9.21
C PHE A 245 7.77 4.66 -9.24
N THR A 246 8.49 4.55 -8.13
CA THR A 246 9.64 3.64 -8.02
C THR A 246 9.20 2.19 -7.83
N LYS A 247 10.10 1.25 -8.09
CA LYS A 247 9.95 -0.10 -7.53
C LYS A 247 10.01 -0.05 -5.99
N ASN A 248 9.67 -1.17 -5.33
CA ASN A 248 9.91 -1.31 -3.91
C ASN A 248 11.42 -1.26 -3.63
N MET A 249 11.84 -0.21 -2.94
CA MET A 249 13.23 0.04 -2.55
C MET A 249 13.46 -0.42 -1.11
N LEU A 250 14.56 -1.12 -0.87
CA LEU A 250 15.07 -1.37 0.48
C LEU A 250 16.19 -0.39 0.80
N LEU A 251 15.94 0.49 1.75
CA LEU A 251 16.90 1.46 2.25
C LEU A 251 17.52 0.93 3.55
N THR A 252 18.84 1.09 3.69
CA THR A 252 19.57 0.90 4.94
C THR A 252 20.18 2.23 5.42
N ALA A 253 20.00 2.56 6.71
CA ALA A 253 20.48 3.77 7.35
C ALA A 253 21.27 3.43 8.62
N PRO A 254 22.61 3.38 8.56
CA PRO A 254 23.47 3.20 9.72
C PRO A 254 23.26 4.29 10.76
N VAL A 255 23.39 3.91 12.03
CA VAL A 255 23.40 4.87 13.15
C VAL A 255 24.81 5.37 13.45
N ASP A 256 24.93 6.50 14.14
CA ASP A 256 26.20 6.92 14.73
C ASP A 256 26.53 6.00 15.93
N PRO A 257 27.61 5.18 15.87
CA PRO A 257 27.93 4.24 16.94
C PRO A 257 28.38 4.89 18.25
N SER A 258 28.60 6.21 18.28
CA SER A 258 28.91 6.96 19.49
C SER A 258 27.68 7.34 20.32
N LEU A 259 26.48 7.20 19.76
CA LEU A 259 25.22 7.51 20.44
C LEU A 259 24.62 6.25 21.09
N SER A 260 23.93 6.44 22.21
CA SER A 260 23.17 5.39 22.90
C SER A 260 21.66 5.46 22.65
N VAL A 261 21.18 6.61 22.18
CA VAL A 261 19.82 6.86 21.70
C VAL A 261 19.96 7.53 20.34
N HIS A 262 19.18 7.05 19.38
CA HIS A 262 19.23 7.51 18.00
C HIS A 262 17.94 8.21 17.62
N THR A 263 18.00 9.12 16.66
CA THR A 263 16.82 9.83 16.15
C THR A 263 16.60 9.45 14.70
N ALA A 264 15.36 9.05 14.37
CA ALA A 264 14.92 8.85 13.00
C ALA A 264 13.92 9.94 12.59
N VAL A 265 14.08 10.49 11.39
CA VAL A 265 13.14 11.44 10.77
C VAL A 265 12.85 10.97 9.35
N ILE A 266 11.57 10.76 9.05
CA ILE A 266 11.10 10.48 7.69
C ILE A 266 10.29 11.68 7.25
N ALA A 267 10.65 12.29 6.12
CA ALA A 267 10.06 13.53 5.66
C ALA A 267 9.86 13.55 4.15
N ILE A 268 8.73 14.10 3.72
CA ILE A 268 8.46 14.47 2.33
C ILE A 268 7.95 15.92 2.30
N ALA A 269 8.32 16.68 1.28
CA ALA A 269 7.87 18.06 1.08
C ALA A 269 7.96 18.44 -0.40
N ASN A 270 7.17 19.44 -0.80
CA ASN A 270 7.38 20.08 -2.09
C ASN A 270 8.68 20.87 -2.09
N THR A 271 9.31 21.00 -3.26
CA THR A 271 10.51 21.81 -3.44
C THR A 271 10.22 22.97 -4.38
N ASN A 272 10.49 24.21 -3.97
CA ASN A 272 10.35 25.45 -4.75
C ASN A 272 8.96 25.76 -5.35
N ASP A 273 8.02 24.82 -5.35
CA ASP A 273 6.59 25.03 -5.59
C ASP A 273 5.74 24.32 -4.53
N SER A 274 4.43 24.38 -4.69
CA SER A 274 3.44 23.68 -3.86
C SER A 274 2.33 23.02 -4.70
N PHE A 275 2.54 22.92 -6.01
CA PHE A 275 1.45 22.69 -6.98
C PHE A 275 1.27 21.22 -7.32
N TYR A 276 2.35 20.48 -7.49
CA TYR A 276 2.31 19.09 -7.90
C TYR A 276 2.57 18.20 -6.69
N ASP A 277 1.85 17.09 -6.58
CA ASP A 277 1.93 16.26 -5.39
C ASP A 277 2.74 14.98 -5.60
N SER A 278 3.50 14.64 -4.57
CA SER A 278 4.21 13.38 -4.46
C SER A 278 3.84 12.65 -3.18
N GLY A 279 4.10 11.35 -3.16
CA GLY A 279 3.82 10.49 -2.03
C GLY A 279 4.85 9.41 -1.84
N VAL A 280 5.07 9.03 -0.59
CA VAL A 280 5.92 7.91 -0.21
C VAL A 280 5.14 6.91 0.61
N PHE A 281 5.07 5.67 0.10
CA PHE A 281 4.52 4.52 0.78
C PHE A 281 5.66 3.85 1.53
N ILE A 282 5.56 3.77 2.86
CA ILE A 282 6.61 3.27 3.73
C ILE A 282 6.14 2.00 4.44
N SER A 283 7.00 1.01 4.57
CA SER A 283 6.71 -0.19 5.37
C SER A 283 7.97 -0.77 6.03
N ASN A 284 7.73 -1.65 7.02
CA ASN A 284 8.72 -2.60 7.53
C ASN A 284 10.00 -1.94 8.08
N ILE A 285 9.83 -0.94 8.95
CA ILE A 285 10.97 -0.34 9.67
C ILE A 285 11.48 -1.33 10.70
N ARG A 286 12.75 -1.72 10.56
CA ARG A 286 13.39 -2.73 11.40
C ARG A 286 14.88 -2.45 11.60
N ALA A 287 15.43 -2.94 12.70
CA ALA A 287 16.84 -2.97 12.95
C ALA A 287 17.54 -3.99 12.04
N SER A 288 18.78 -3.69 11.65
CA SER A 288 19.70 -4.66 11.06
C SER A 288 21.12 -4.42 11.58
N ASN A 289 22.03 -5.35 11.28
CA ASN A 289 23.44 -5.28 11.66
C ASN A 289 24.35 -4.70 10.56
N LYS A 290 23.74 -4.08 9.54
CA LYS A 290 24.46 -3.47 8.43
C LYS A 290 25.18 -2.21 8.89
N THR A 291 26.35 -1.97 8.31
CA THR A 291 27.20 -0.80 8.63
C THR A 291 27.35 0.13 7.44
N ASP A 292 26.90 -0.30 6.28
CA ASP A 292 26.77 0.45 5.04
C ASP A 292 25.33 0.98 4.90
N GLY A 293 25.20 2.15 4.27
CA GLY A 293 23.91 2.81 4.04
C GLY A 293 23.60 3.01 2.57
N GLY A 294 22.35 3.41 2.30
CA GLY A 294 21.83 3.67 0.96
C GLY A 294 20.82 2.61 0.50
N ILE A 295 20.53 2.63 -0.81
CA ILE A 295 19.54 1.76 -1.44
C ILE A 295 20.25 0.58 -2.15
N GLY A 296 19.99 -0.65 -1.68
CA GLY A 296 20.61 -1.92 -2.11
C GLY A 296 21.91 -2.27 -1.34
N GLY A 297 22.17 -3.46 -0.75
CA GLY A 297 21.53 -4.80 -0.70
C GLY A 297 22.11 -5.66 0.48
N PRO A 298 21.97 -7.02 0.56
CA PRO A 298 21.55 -8.02 -0.42
C PRO A 298 20.06 -8.43 -0.30
N ASP A 299 19.62 -9.30 -1.24
CA ASP A 299 18.32 -9.99 -1.36
C ASP A 299 17.36 -9.32 -2.36
N SER A 300 17.15 -9.74 -3.61
CA SER A 300 17.41 -11.02 -4.32
C SER A 300 16.85 -12.28 -3.68
N ASN A 301 16.13 -12.18 -2.56
CA ASN A 301 15.35 -13.27 -2.00
C ASN A 301 14.12 -12.67 -1.33
N SER A 302 12.99 -12.89 -1.97
CA SER A 302 11.67 -12.88 -1.34
C SER A 302 11.71 -13.69 -0.04
N ILE A 303 11.83 -13.00 1.10
CA ILE A 303 11.27 -13.55 2.32
C ILE A 303 9.76 -13.47 2.09
N ALA A 304 9.16 -14.64 1.88
CA ALA A 304 7.71 -14.77 1.77
C ALA A 304 7.02 -13.99 2.90
N PRO A 305 5.83 -13.40 2.65
CA PRO A 305 5.04 -12.83 3.73
C PRO A 305 4.94 -13.85 4.85
N VAL A 306 5.27 -13.44 6.08
CA VAL A 306 4.94 -14.24 7.26
C VAL A 306 3.43 -14.47 7.20
N PRO A 307 2.93 -15.72 7.08
CA PRO A 307 1.50 -15.95 7.02
C PRO A 307 0.90 -15.46 8.33
N VAL A 308 0.15 -14.35 8.28
CA VAL A 308 -0.83 -14.04 9.31
C VAL A 308 -1.79 -15.22 9.34
N GLY A 309 -1.73 -15.98 10.43
CA GLY A 309 -2.52 -17.18 10.64
C GLY A 309 -3.99 -16.89 10.35
N SER A 310 -4.46 -17.40 9.22
CA SER A 310 -5.88 -17.42 8.87
C SER A 310 -6.60 -18.19 9.98
N PHE A 311 -7.47 -17.49 10.71
CA PHE A 311 -8.36 -18.13 11.68
C PHE A 311 -9.17 -19.18 10.94
N GLY A 312 -8.84 -20.45 11.23
CA GLY A 312 -9.45 -21.61 10.63
C GLY A 312 -10.96 -21.56 10.78
N THR A 313 -11.64 -21.46 9.64
CA THR A 313 -13.07 -21.77 9.55
C THR A 313 -13.19 -23.29 9.68
N ILE A 314 -13.49 -23.77 10.89
CA ILE A 314 -13.80 -25.18 11.13
C ILE A 314 -15.17 -25.46 10.49
N ILE A 315 -15.16 -25.90 9.24
CA ILE A 315 -16.32 -26.55 8.62
C ILE A 315 -16.28 -28.02 9.07
N LEU A 316 -17.10 -28.33 10.07
CA LEU A 316 -17.34 -29.70 10.53
C LEU A 316 -18.17 -30.43 9.48
N THR A 317 -17.54 -31.24 8.63
CA THR A 317 -18.22 -32.17 7.71
C THR A 317 -18.14 -33.58 8.28
N PHE A 318 -19.25 -34.08 8.83
CA PHE A 318 -19.43 -35.50 9.16
C PHE A 318 -20.39 -36.14 8.16
N PHE A 319 -19.88 -37.04 7.34
CA PHE A 319 -20.58 -38.13 6.63
C PHE A 319 -19.54 -39.24 6.48
N ALA A 320 -19.76 -40.54 6.68
CA ALA A 320 -20.85 -41.36 7.21
C ALA A 320 -20.27 -42.77 7.42
N LEU A 321 -21.15 -43.75 7.72
CA LEU A 321 -20.97 -45.21 7.91
C LEU A 321 -20.97 -45.55 9.42
N SER A 322 -21.89 -46.34 9.97
CA SER A 322 -22.45 -47.58 9.43
C SER A 322 -23.92 -47.83 9.78
N LEU A 323 -24.58 -48.46 8.81
CA LEU A 323 -25.79 -49.26 8.83
C LEU A 323 -25.93 -50.17 10.07
N SER A 324 -27.20 -50.40 10.47
CA SER A 324 -27.77 -51.66 11.01
C SER A 324 -28.30 -51.68 12.46
N TYR A 325 -29.59 -52.04 12.54
CA TYR A 325 -30.30 -52.70 13.67
C TYR A 325 -30.60 -51.88 14.94
N PHE A 326 -31.89 -51.62 15.23
CA PHE A 326 -32.75 -52.46 16.09
C PHE A 326 -34.00 -51.68 16.52
N PHE A 327 -35.16 -52.04 15.96
CA PHE A 327 -36.46 -51.84 16.61
C PHE A 327 -36.45 -52.66 17.92
N ILE A 328 -36.87 -52.11 19.08
CA ILE A 328 -37.77 -52.75 20.08
C ILE A 328 -37.79 -52.05 21.45
N ARG A 329 -39.03 -51.68 21.84
CA ARG A 329 -39.65 -51.58 23.18
C ARG A 329 -39.04 -50.68 24.27
N ARG A 330 -39.78 -49.60 24.57
CA ARG A 330 -40.08 -49.20 25.95
C ARG A 330 -41.07 -50.19 26.57
N LYS A 331 -40.64 -50.92 27.60
CA LYS A 331 -41.51 -51.42 28.69
C LYS A 331 -40.87 -51.04 30.03
N ARG A 332 -41.75 -50.61 30.93
CA ARG A 332 -41.56 -50.15 32.31
C ARG A 332 -40.78 -51.13 33.19
N PHE A 333 -40.02 -50.56 34.14
CA PHE A 333 -39.77 -50.90 35.56
C PHE A 333 -38.73 -49.84 35.99
N LEU A 334 -38.85 -49.01 37.03
CA LEU A 334 -39.69 -48.88 38.22
C LEU A 334 -40.28 -47.45 38.27
#